data_AF-A0A259DCV5-F1
#
_entry.id   AF-A0A259DCV5-F1
#
_cell.length_a   1.000
_cell.length_b   1.000
_cell.length_c   1.000
_cell.angle_alpha   90.00
_cell.angle_beta   90.00
_cell.angle_gamma   90.00
#
_symmetry.space_group_name_H-M   'P 1'
#
loop_
_entity.id
_entity.type
_entity.pdbx_description
1 polymer ?
#
loop_
_entity_poly.entity_id
_entity_poly.type
_entity_poly.pdbx_seq_one_letter_code
_entity_poly.pdbx_strand_id
1 'polypeptide(L)'
;GQGRAMSSMEKAVSHAMTASLTLPTFNATMNINTAALTAAAKANKVSVTVAIAKACSVAMEKFPRMNWAYQPVDKLVERSNHDFGVAVTSNDGGLVVPILHGIEKKSLATLQGDWGGLVERARIRKLAPAEYANPTFTISNMGMMGVSHFTAIPTPGIAAILAIAANGPQGTPFTLTCDHRVLNGAEVALYLNALKQTIEAPESWLGAGGAAAESVAAAVTTSAPVSPIPEGAAPIPEGNWDFPVVVIGGGPGGEDCARDLADHGIKVMMVNNEPFPGGECLWRGCIPSKAWRAAADVIRNRSHDAEIGVDGTQAPTLNWAQVEKHRRWVQTSRGDMALKADKGMKIDVREGYGEFVDAHTLKISPVEGEAYTVSFGAAVIATGAPAFVPPIPGARENLATGGVVTSDTIWNLTAPPKKMAIIGGGVIGVEMAQIFRDFGTDILVLERHERILGEIEDEIGKSLIGLLEKEISVVTNASIDGAIGTPGKMSVAYKNAAGEAHTFD
;
A
#
# COMPACT_ATOMS: atom_id res chain seq x y z
N GLY A 1 2.04 -8.26 37.78
CA GLY A 1 2.67 -9.58 38.00
C GLY A 1 4.12 -9.37 38.46
N GLN A 2 4.76 -10.40 39.05
CA GLN A 2 6.20 -10.34 39.33
C GLN A 2 6.98 -10.76 38.08
N GLY A 3 7.95 -9.96 37.65
CA GLY A 3 8.76 -10.23 36.45
C GLY A 3 9.91 -11.22 36.70
N ARG A 4 10.37 -11.90 35.63
CA ARG A 4 11.62 -12.67 35.60
C ARG A 4 12.58 -12.10 34.56
N ALA A 5 13.87 -12.39 34.70
CA ALA A 5 14.85 -12.08 33.66
C ALA A 5 14.54 -12.88 32.36
N MET A 6 14.78 -12.24 31.22
CA MET A 6 14.77 -12.90 29.91
C MET A 6 16.01 -13.80 29.76
N SER A 7 15.83 -14.98 29.19
CA SER A 7 16.90 -15.83 28.68
C SER A 7 17.66 -15.15 27.53
N SER A 8 18.85 -15.63 27.20
CA SER A 8 19.64 -15.09 26.09
C SER A 8 18.89 -15.14 24.75
N MET A 9 18.08 -16.18 24.53
CA MET A 9 17.25 -16.32 23.33
C MET A 9 16.13 -15.27 23.32
N GLU A 10 15.43 -15.09 24.43
CA GLU A 10 14.37 -14.07 24.54
C GLU A 10 14.92 -12.66 24.32
N LYS A 11 16.13 -12.36 24.82
CA LYS A 11 16.83 -11.10 24.54
C LYS A 11 17.18 -10.96 23.06
N ALA A 12 17.68 -12.02 22.42
CA ALA A 12 18.02 -12.00 21.00
C ALA A 12 16.77 -11.80 20.12
N VAL A 13 15.67 -12.48 20.42
CA VAL A 13 14.38 -12.30 19.76
C VAL A 13 13.87 -10.88 19.99
N SER A 14 13.89 -10.38 21.22
CA SER A 14 13.49 -9.02 21.56
C SER A 14 14.28 -7.97 20.76
N HIS A 15 15.61 -8.13 20.67
CA HIS A 15 16.45 -7.25 19.88
C HIS A 15 16.14 -7.33 18.38
N ALA A 16 16.01 -8.54 17.82
CA ALA A 16 15.68 -8.74 16.42
C ALA A 16 14.31 -8.14 16.05
N MET A 17 13.29 -8.36 16.89
CA MET A 17 11.94 -7.81 16.69
C MET A 17 11.91 -6.30 16.83
N THR A 18 12.69 -5.72 17.75
CA THR A 18 12.84 -4.27 17.86
C THR A 18 13.48 -3.71 16.58
N ALA A 19 14.51 -4.36 16.05
CA ALA A 19 15.15 -3.95 14.81
C ALA A 19 14.22 -4.08 13.59
N SER A 20 13.33 -5.07 13.58
CA SER A 20 12.30 -5.23 12.54
C SER A 20 11.33 -4.04 12.44
N LEU A 21 11.11 -3.28 13.51
CA LEU A 21 10.27 -2.08 13.48
C LEU A 21 10.84 -0.97 12.58
N THR A 22 12.11 -1.07 12.20
CA THR A 22 12.75 -0.13 11.26
C THR A 22 12.47 -0.43 9.80
N LEU A 23 11.80 -1.54 9.49
CA LEU A 23 11.43 -1.93 8.14
C LEU A 23 10.03 -1.36 7.83
N PRO A 24 9.89 -0.46 6.85
CA PRO A 24 8.56 -0.13 6.33
C PRO A 24 8.05 -1.34 5.55
N THR A 25 7.19 -2.14 6.17
CA THR A 25 6.71 -3.38 5.55
C THR A 25 5.35 -3.24 4.90
N PHE A 26 5.12 -4.04 3.86
CA PHE A 26 3.79 -4.32 3.32
C PHE A 26 3.61 -5.83 3.12
N ASN A 27 2.37 -6.28 3.02
CA ASN A 27 2.03 -7.68 2.84
C ASN A 27 1.33 -7.92 1.51
N ALA A 28 1.62 -9.06 0.87
CA ALA A 28 0.91 -9.54 -0.30
C ALA A 28 0.65 -11.04 -0.17
N THR A 29 -0.59 -11.46 -0.41
CA THR A 29 -1.01 -12.86 -0.26
C THR A 29 -1.51 -13.41 -1.59
N MET A 30 -1.10 -14.62 -1.94
CA MET A 30 -1.66 -15.37 -3.05
C MET A 30 -2.01 -16.78 -2.61
N ASN A 31 -3.19 -17.28 -3.00
CA ASN A 31 -3.56 -18.67 -2.75
C ASN A 31 -3.03 -19.56 -3.88
N ILE A 32 -2.28 -20.58 -3.50
CA ILE A 32 -1.56 -21.47 -4.42
C ILE A 32 -2.00 -22.90 -4.17
N ASN A 33 -2.37 -23.62 -5.23
CA ASN A 33 -2.65 -25.05 -5.17
C ASN A 33 -1.33 -25.85 -5.11
N THR A 34 -1.03 -26.40 -3.94
CA THR A 34 0.22 -27.13 -3.69
C THR A 34 0.14 -28.63 -3.99
N ALA A 35 -0.99 -29.13 -4.49
CA ALA A 35 -1.22 -30.56 -4.66
C ALA A 35 -0.23 -31.23 -5.63
N ALA A 36 0.01 -30.62 -6.79
CA ALA A 36 0.94 -31.12 -7.80
C ALA A 36 2.37 -31.18 -7.25
N LEU A 37 2.85 -30.08 -6.64
CA LEU A 37 4.17 -30.03 -6.02
C LEU A 37 4.32 -31.05 -4.89
N THR A 38 3.28 -31.24 -4.06
CA THR A 38 3.29 -32.21 -2.96
C THR A 38 3.41 -33.64 -3.48
N ALA A 39 2.66 -33.99 -4.52
CA ALA A 39 2.75 -35.28 -5.17
C ALA A 39 4.14 -35.51 -5.79
N ALA A 40 4.67 -34.50 -6.50
CA ALA A 40 6.00 -34.55 -7.11
C ALA A 40 7.11 -34.69 -6.06
N ALA A 41 7.04 -33.94 -4.95
CA ALA A 41 7.98 -34.03 -3.85
C ALA A 41 7.98 -35.43 -3.23
N LYS A 42 6.80 -36.02 -2.99
CA LYS A 42 6.67 -37.40 -2.50
C LYS A 42 7.25 -38.42 -3.47
N ALA A 43 6.98 -38.30 -4.77
CA ALA A 43 7.53 -39.18 -5.79
C ALA A 43 9.06 -39.15 -5.84
N ASN A 44 9.65 -37.97 -5.63
CA ASN A 44 11.10 -37.76 -5.58
C ASN A 44 11.72 -38.00 -4.19
N LYS A 45 10.94 -38.41 -3.18
CA LYS A 45 11.39 -38.61 -1.79
C LYS A 45 11.99 -37.35 -1.15
N VAL A 46 11.43 -36.18 -1.46
CA VAL A 46 11.85 -34.87 -0.94
C VAL A 46 10.75 -34.28 -0.08
N SER A 47 11.13 -33.52 0.95
CA SER A 47 10.18 -32.81 1.80
C SER A 47 9.50 -31.69 1.02
N VAL A 48 8.20 -31.46 1.29
CA VAL A 48 7.43 -30.38 0.66
C VAL A 48 8.08 -29.01 0.91
N THR A 49 8.65 -28.79 2.10
CA THR A 49 9.39 -27.57 2.43
C THR A 49 10.60 -27.34 1.51
N VAL A 50 11.39 -28.38 1.24
CA VAL A 50 12.54 -28.27 0.31
C VAL A 50 12.06 -28.02 -1.12
N ALA A 51 10.98 -28.68 -1.55
CA ALA A 51 10.40 -28.46 -2.87
C ALA A 51 9.88 -27.02 -3.02
N ILE A 52 9.22 -26.45 -2.00
CA ILE A 52 8.77 -25.06 -1.99
C ILE A 52 9.96 -24.10 -1.97
N ALA A 53 11.00 -24.36 -1.18
CA ALA A 53 12.20 -23.54 -1.17
C ALA A 53 12.87 -23.50 -2.55
N LYS A 54 12.95 -24.65 -3.26
CA LYS A 54 13.45 -24.68 -4.64
C LYS A 54 12.52 -23.94 -5.60
N ALA A 55 11.20 -24.09 -5.48
CA ALA A 55 10.24 -23.33 -6.30
C ALA A 55 10.38 -21.81 -6.09
N CYS A 56 10.59 -21.36 -4.86
CA CYS A 56 10.88 -19.96 -4.55
C CYS A 56 12.18 -19.50 -5.25
N SER A 57 13.24 -20.31 -5.18
CA SER A 57 14.49 -20.02 -5.90
C SER A 57 14.30 -19.93 -7.42
N VAL A 58 13.54 -20.84 -8.02
CA VAL A 58 13.27 -20.85 -9.47
C VAL A 58 12.47 -19.62 -9.89
N ALA A 59 11.44 -19.25 -9.13
CA ALA A 59 10.72 -18.00 -9.37
C ALA A 59 11.65 -16.78 -9.20
N MET A 60 12.53 -16.82 -8.19
CA MET A 60 13.46 -15.73 -7.86
C MET A 60 14.52 -15.48 -8.94
N GLU A 61 14.85 -16.47 -9.78
CA GLU A 61 15.73 -16.26 -10.95
C GLU A 61 15.13 -15.24 -11.94
N LYS A 62 13.79 -15.15 -12.04
CA LYS A 62 13.09 -14.15 -12.85
C LYS A 62 12.91 -12.82 -12.12
N PHE A 63 13.00 -12.82 -10.79
CA PHE A 63 12.77 -11.67 -9.93
C PHE A 63 13.92 -11.51 -8.91
N PRO A 64 15.16 -11.22 -9.36
CA PRO A 64 16.35 -11.24 -8.50
C PRO A 64 16.27 -10.23 -7.34
N ARG A 65 15.46 -9.18 -7.49
CA ARG A 65 15.22 -8.16 -6.46
C ARG A 65 14.60 -8.71 -5.18
N MET A 66 13.87 -9.84 -5.26
CA MET A 66 13.37 -10.58 -4.09
C MET A 66 14.50 -11.10 -3.18
N ASN A 67 15.73 -11.16 -3.70
CA ASN A 67 16.90 -11.59 -2.96
C ASN A 67 17.79 -10.42 -2.48
N TRP A 68 17.43 -9.18 -2.78
CA TRP A 68 18.24 -8.01 -2.40
C TRP A 68 18.11 -7.70 -0.90
N ALA A 69 18.92 -6.77 -0.41
CA ALA A 69 18.81 -6.24 0.95
C ALA A 69 18.98 -4.73 0.96
N TYR A 70 18.24 -4.05 1.83
CA TYR A 70 18.53 -2.67 2.17
C TYR A 70 19.68 -2.62 3.19
N GLN A 71 20.69 -1.80 2.91
CA GLN A 71 21.73 -1.42 3.85
C GLN A 71 21.47 0.04 4.28
N PRO A 72 21.49 0.35 5.59
CA PRO A 72 21.31 1.73 6.06
C PRO A 72 22.25 2.71 5.36
N VAL A 73 21.76 3.95 5.14
CA VAL A 73 22.45 5.02 4.39
C VAL A 73 22.39 4.80 2.88
N ASP A 74 21.17 4.68 2.36
CA ASP A 74 20.82 4.77 0.93
C ASP A 74 21.51 3.76 -0.01
N LYS A 75 21.59 2.49 0.41
CA LYS A 75 22.19 1.45 -0.42
C LYS A 75 21.35 0.18 -0.51
N LEU A 76 21.20 -0.34 -1.73
CA LEU A 76 20.71 -1.69 -1.99
C LEU A 76 21.89 -2.63 -2.24
N VAL A 77 21.81 -3.82 -1.66
CA VAL A 77 22.79 -4.90 -1.83
C VAL A 77 22.15 -5.98 -2.69
N GLU A 78 22.63 -6.09 -3.92
CA GLU A 78 22.23 -7.15 -4.84
C GLU A 78 22.94 -8.45 -4.48
N ARG A 79 22.20 -9.56 -4.41
CA ARG A 79 22.72 -10.87 -4.03
C ARG A 79 22.27 -11.91 -5.03
N SER A 80 23.21 -12.72 -5.51
CA SER A 80 22.95 -13.76 -6.51
C SER A 80 22.84 -15.17 -5.91
N ASN A 81 23.26 -15.36 -4.66
CA ASN A 81 23.15 -16.63 -3.93
C ASN A 81 21.77 -16.73 -3.27
N HIS A 82 21.08 -17.85 -3.46
CA HIS A 82 19.81 -18.12 -2.79
C HIS A 82 20.06 -18.94 -1.53
N ASP A 83 20.28 -18.25 -0.40
CA ASP A 83 20.54 -18.86 0.91
C ASP A 83 19.31 -18.67 1.80
N PHE A 84 18.41 -19.65 1.79
CA PHE A 84 17.10 -19.48 2.42
C PHE A 84 17.09 -20.00 3.85
N GLY A 85 16.73 -19.11 4.78
CA GLY A 85 16.47 -19.48 6.16
C GLY A 85 15.07 -20.09 6.29
N VAL A 86 14.96 -21.31 6.80
CA VAL A 86 13.68 -22.00 6.92
C VAL A 86 13.40 -22.28 8.39
N ALA A 87 12.27 -21.79 8.90
CA ALA A 87 11.96 -21.86 10.32
C ALA A 87 11.65 -23.31 10.78
N VAL A 88 12.30 -23.74 11.87
CA VAL A 88 12.20 -25.07 12.48
C VAL A 88 12.04 -24.95 14.00
N THR A 89 11.09 -25.69 14.57
CA THR A 89 10.88 -25.74 16.02
C THR A 89 11.97 -26.58 16.71
N SER A 90 12.52 -26.05 17.81
CA SER A 90 13.48 -26.77 18.68
C SER A 90 12.77 -27.71 19.65
N ASN A 91 13.45 -28.78 20.10
CA ASN A 91 12.88 -29.79 21.00
C ASN A 91 12.52 -29.23 22.38
N ASP A 92 13.26 -28.23 22.85
CA ASP A 92 13.08 -27.51 24.12
C ASP A 92 12.21 -26.25 23.98
N GLY A 93 11.46 -26.15 22.87
CA GLY A 93 10.65 -24.98 22.52
C GLY A 93 11.46 -23.86 21.88
N GLY A 94 10.78 -22.92 21.25
CA GLY A 94 11.41 -21.83 20.49
C GLY A 94 11.71 -22.19 19.03
N LEU A 95 12.10 -21.17 18.28
CA LEU A 95 12.27 -21.21 16.82
C LEU A 95 13.76 -21.07 16.46
N VAL A 96 14.23 -21.92 15.55
CA VAL A 96 15.57 -21.85 14.96
C VAL A 96 15.41 -21.76 13.45
N VAL A 97 16.26 -21.00 12.77
CA VAL A 97 16.17 -20.76 11.33
C VAL A 97 17.45 -21.27 10.64
N PRO A 98 17.58 -22.59 10.39
CA PRO A 98 18.66 -23.11 9.57
C PRO A 98 18.61 -22.58 8.13
N ILE A 99 19.77 -22.44 7.51
CA ILE A 99 19.94 -21.90 6.15
C ILE A 99 20.25 -23.02 5.16
N LEU A 100 19.44 -23.14 4.12
CA LEU A 100 19.75 -23.93 2.94
C LEU A 100 20.54 -23.06 1.96
N HIS A 101 21.82 -23.37 1.78
CA HIS A 101 22.72 -22.57 0.95
C HIS A 101 22.72 -22.98 -0.53
N GLY A 102 22.83 -21.97 -1.41
CA GLY A 102 23.06 -22.12 -2.84
C GLY A 102 21.95 -22.91 -3.55
N ILE A 103 20.70 -22.63 -3.20
CA ILE A 103 19.53 -23.37 -3.70
C ILE A 103 19.45 -23.33 -5.23
N GLU A 104 19.87 -22.23 -5.85
CA GLU A 104 19.85 -22.04 -7.30
C GLU A 104 20.69 -23.10 -8.03
N LYS A 105 21.83 -23.49 -7.46
CA LYS A 105 22.80 -24.41 -8.09
C LYS A 105 22.55 -25.89 -7.76
N LYS A 106 21.73 -26.19 -6.76
CA LYS A 106 21.59 -27.56 -6.25
C LYS A 106 20.35 -28.26 -6.80
N SER A 107 20.49 -29.57 -7.01
CA SER A 107 19.37 -30.46 -7.31
C SER A 107 18.48 -30.66 -6.08
N LEU A 108 17.22 -31.06 -6.27
CA LEU A 108 16.33 -31.37 -5.16
C LEU A 108 16.87 -32.50 -4.26
N ALA A 109 17.51 -33.52 -4.83
CA ALA A 109 18.08 -34.63 -4.06
C ALA A 109 19.22 -34.15 -3.15
N THR A 110 20.10 -33.28 -3.67
CA THR A 110 21.17 -32.64 -2.89
C THR A 110 20.59 -31.78 -1.76
N LEU A 111 19.61 -30.94 -2.07
CA LEU A 111 18.96 -30.08 -1.08
C LEU A 111 18.25 -30.88 0.02
N GLN A 112 17.63 -32.00 -0.33
CA GLN A 112 16.99 -32.88 0.66
C GLN A 112 18.02 -33.51 1.62
N GLY A 113 19.19 -33.91 1.11
CA GLY A 113 20.30 -34.41 1.92
C GLY A 113 20.81 -33.36 2.91
N ASP A 114 21.07 -32.15 2.43
CA ASP A 114 21.50 -31.01 3.25
C ASP A 114 20.47 -30.68 4.34
N TRP A 115 19.19 -30.63 3.95
CA TRP A 115 18.07 -30.29 4.84
C TRP A 115 17.91 -31.27 6.00
N GLY A 116 18.04 -32.58 5.75
CA GLY A 116 17.91 -33.59 6.80
C GLY A 116 18.89 -33.36 7.95
N GLY A 117 20.18 -33.17 7.63
CA GLY A 117 21.21 -32.92 8.63
C GLY A 117 21.04 -31.56 9.34
N LEU A 118 20.61 -30.51 8.62
CA LEU A 118 20.34 -29.20 9.19
C LEU A 118 19.19 -29.25 10.20
N VAL A 119 18.08 -29.93 9.89
CA VAL A 119 16.92 -30.05 10.78
C VAL A 119 17.27 -30.81 12.06
N GLU A 120 18.02 -31.90 11.96
CA GLU A 120 18.47 -32.66 13.14
C GLU A 120 19.30 -31.79 14.08
N ARG A 121 20.26 -31.02 13.54
CA ARG A 121 21.09 -30.10 14.33
C ARG A 121 20.31 -28.90 14.87
N ALA A 122 19.37 -28.36 14.09
CA ALA A 122 18.51 -27.26 14.51
C ALA A 122 17.65 -27.63 15.72
N ARG A 123 17.05 -28.82 15.71
CA ARG A 123 16.18 -29.33 16.80
C ARG A 123 16.89 -29.47 18.15
N ILE A 124 18.19 -29.72 18.13
CA ILE A 124 19.04 -29.84 19.33
C ILE A 124 19.94 -28.61 19.54
N ARG A 125 19.72 -27.53 18.79
CA ARG A 125 20.45 -26.25 18.87
C ARG A 125 21.97 -26.37 18.70
N LYS A 126 22.42 -27.24 17.78
CA LYS A 126 23.83 -27.45 17.44
C LYS A 126 24.20 -26.98 16.03
N LEU A 127 23.55 -25.92 15.55
CA LEU A 127 23.94 -25.28 14.29
C LEU A 127 25.22 -24.45 14.49
N ALA A 128 26.13 -24.53 13.53
CA ALA A 128 27.26 -23.62 13.44
C ALA A 128 26.77 -22.21 13.01
N PRO A 129 27.48 -21.13 13.36
CA PRO A 129 27.10 -19.76 13.00
C PRO A 129 26.74 -19.55 11.53
N ALA A 130 27.51 -20.15 10.61
CA ALA A 130 27.25 -20.05 9.17
C ALA A 130 25.91 -20.69 8.74
N GLU A 131 25.39 -21.64 9.52
CA GLU A 131 24.16 -22.38 9.21
C GLU A 131 22.88 -21.65 9.67
N TYR A 132 22.97 -20.51 10.36
CA TYR A 132 21.79 -19.75 10.81
C TYR A 132 21.92 -18.22 10.69
N ALA A 133 23.12 -17.70 10.39
CA ALA A 133 23.35 -16.26 10.27
C ALA A 133 23.15 -15.76 8.83
N ASN A 134 22.48 -14.61 8.70
CA ASN A 134 22.36 -13.83 7.46
C ASN A 134 21.77 -14.59 6.25
N PRO A 135 20.56 -15.19 6.37
CA PRO A 135 19.86 -15.69 5.18
C PRO A 135 19.57 -14.55 4.21
N THR A 136 19.39 -14.85 2.93
CA THR A 136 19.02 -13.86 1.91
C THR A 136 17.50 -13.72 1.75
N PHE A 137 16.77 -14.78 2.09
CA PHE A 137 15.33 -14.86 2.10
C PHE A 137 14.89 -15.85 3.19
N THR A 138 13.68 -15.73 3.72
CA THR A 138 13.21 -16.62 4.78
C THR A 138 11.83 -17.21 4.49
N ILE A 139 11.62 -18.44 4.96
CA ILE A 139 10.36 -19.17 4.86
C ILE A 139 9.93 -19.61 6.26
N SER A 140 8.70 -19.28 6.62
CA SER A 140 8.01 -19.78 7.81
C SER A 140 6.79 -20.56 7.37
N ASN A 141 6.65 -21.80 7.85
CA ASN A 141 5.53 -22.66 7.52
C ASN A 141 4.79 -23.07 8.79
N MET A 142 3.58 -22.53 8.98
CA MET A 142 2.68 -22.90 10.06
C MET A 142 1.45 -23.68 9.56
N GLY A 143 1.37 -23.98 8.27
CA GLY A 143 0.26 -24.73 7.71
C GLY A 143 0.12 -26.14 8.27
N MET A 144 1.23 -26.78 8.62
CA MET A 144 1.25 -28.07 9.31
C MET A 144 0.62 -28.02 10.71
N MET A 145 0.50 -26.83 11.30
CA MET A 145 -0.12 -26.60 12.61
C MET A 145 -1.59 -26.18 12.51
N GLY A 146 -2.19 -26.18 11.31
CA GLY A 146 -3.58 -25.79 11.08
C GLY A 146 -3.82 -24.27 11.12
N VAL A 147 -2.78 -23.45 11.11
CA VAL A 147 -2.90 -21.98 11.09
C VAL A 147 -3.41 -21.53 9.74
N SER A 148 -4.62 -20.98 9.68
CA SER A 148 -5.28 -20.55 8.43
C SER A 148 -4.71 -19.25 7.85
N HIS A 149 -4.12 -18.40 8.67
CA HIS A 149 -3.45 -17.17 8.25
C HIS A 149 -2.44 -16.73 9.31
N PHE A 150 -1.28 -16.24 8.89
CA PHE A 150 -0.36 -15.49 9.75
C PHE A 150 0.55 -14.59 8.90
N THR A 151 1.07 -13.55 9.53
CA THR A 151 2.08 -12.66 8.96
C THR A 151 3.43 -12.99 9.61
N ALA A 152 4.46 -13.18 8.80
CA ALA A 152 5.81 -13.39 9.30
C ALA A 152 6.57 -12.06 9.36
N ILE A 153 7.40 -11.88 10.37
CA ILE A 153 8.11 -10.60 10.58
C ILE A 153 9.53 -10.72 10.00
N PRO A 154 9.88 -9.96 8.95
CA PRO A 154 11.24 -9.96 8.42
C PRO A 154 12.17 -9.23 9.38
N THR A 155 13.44 -9.65 9.40
CA THR A 155 14.52 -8.93 10.10
C THR A 155 15.30 -8.06 9.11
N PRO A 156 15.97 -6.98 9.55
CA PRO A 156 16.86 -6.22 8.66
C PRO A 156 17.85 -7.11 7.91
N GLY A 157 18.12 -6.79 6.64
CA GLY A 157 19.05 -7.53 5.79
C GLY A 157 18.41 -8.56 4.84
N ILE A 158 17.09 -8.66 4.79
CA ILE A 158 16.35 -9.40 3.75
C ILE A 158 15.26 -8.53 3.12
N ALA A 159 14.96 -8.77 1.84
CA ALA A 159 13.88 -8.08 1.15
C ALA A 159 12.49 -8.56 1.59
N ALA A 160 12.35 -9.86 1.90
CA ALA A 160 11.06 -10.43 2.27
C ALA A 160 11.19 -11.75 3.06
N ILE A 161 10.11 -12.07 3.76
CA ILE A 161 9.85 -13.37 4.39
C ILE A 161 8.54 -13.94 3.86
N LEU A 162 8.51 -15.24 3.58
CA LEU A 162 7.33 -15.97 3.13
C LEU A 162 6.68 -16.75 4.28
N ALA A 163 5.40 -16.48 4.55
CA ALA A 163 4.54 -17.24 5.44
C ALA A 163 3.67 -18.21 4.63
N ILE A 164 3.67 -19.49 5.02
CA ILE A 164 2.87 -20.55 4.40
C ILE A 164 1.86 -21.07 5.42
N ALA A 165 0.59 -20.77 5.18
CA ALA A 165 -0.53 -21.15 6.03
C ALA A 165 -1.09 -22.54 5.67
N ALA A 166 -2.13 -22.98 6.39
CA ALA A 166 -2.80 -24.25 6.15
C ALA A 166 -3.62 -24.18 4.86
N ASN A 167 -3.71 -25.31 4.15
CA ASN A 167 -4.49 -25.38 2.92
C ASN A 167 -5.98 -25.13 3.20
N GLY A 168 -6.59 -24.22 2.45
CA GLY A 168 -8.02 -23.91 2.51
C GLY A 168 -8.75 -24.18 1.19
N PRO A 169 -10.06 -23.86 1.11
CA PRO A 169 -10.87 -24.08 -0.09
C PRO A 169 -10.35 -23.34 -1.33
N GLN A 170 -9.69 -22.21 -1.14
CA GLN A 170 -9.12 -21.38 -2.21
C GLN A 170 -7.67 -21.76 -2.55
N GLY A 171 -7.10 -22.79 -1.90
CA GLY A 171 -5.69 -23.16 -1.95
C GLY A 171 -4.95 -22.82 -0.66
N THR A 172 -3.63 -22.98 -0.69
CA THR A 172 -2.74 -22.65 0.43
C THR A 172 -2.37 -21.17 0.36
N PRO A 173 -2.60 -20.35 1.40
CA PRO A 173 -2.17 -18.96 1.43
C PRO A 173 -0.65 -18.84 1.56
N PHE A 174 -0.03 -18.16 0.60
CA PHE A 174 1.36 -17.76 0.60
C PHE A 174 1.41 -16.24 0.79
N THR A 175 1.81 -15.80 1.99
CA THR A 175 1.86 -14.38 2.35
C THR A 175 3.32 -13.92 2.41
N LEU A 176 3.70 -12.97 1.57
CA LEU A 176 4.98 -12.28 1.69
C LEU A 176 4.83 -11.04 2.57
N THR A 177 5.78 -10.85 3.48
CA THR A 177 6.00 -9.57 4.16
C THR A 177 7.30 -8.99 3.64
N CYS A 178 7.21 -7.81 3.02
CA CYS A 178 8.27 -7.23 2.19
C CYS A 178 8.75 -5.91 2.76
N ASP A 179 10.06 -5.66 2.73
CA ASP A 179 10.64 -4.33 2.99
C ASP A 179 10.40 -3.42 1.79
N HIS A 180 9.55 -2.40 1.96
CA HIS A 180 9.14 -1.48 0.91
C HIS A 180 10.29 -0.59 0.39
N ARG A 181 11.44 -0.55 1.08
CA ARG A 181 12.65 0.10 0.57
C ARG A 181 13.32 -0.72 -0.53
N VAL A 182 13.12 -2.04 -0.51
CA VAL A 182 13.69 -2.95 -1.50
C VAL A 182 12.66 -3.27 -2.57
N LEU A 183 11.45 -3.67 -2.19
CA LEU A 183 10.43 -4.20 -3.09
C LEU A 183 9.24 -3.25 -3.23
N ASN A 184 8.60 -3.24 -4.39
CA ASN A 184 7.30 -2.60 -4.60
C ASN A 184 6.17 -3.63 -4.79
N GLY A 185 4.91 -3.16 -4.71
CA GLY A 185 3.74 -4.04 -4.78
C GLY A 185 3.62 -4.83 -6.08
N ALA A 186 3.92 -4.20 -7.23
CA ALA A 186 3.81 -4.83 -8.54
C ALA A 186 4.85 -5.96 -8.72
N GLU A 187 6.11 -5.71 -8.36
CA GLU A 187 7.19 -6.71 -8.41
C GLU A 187 6.84 -7.95 -7.56
N VAL A 188 6.30 -7.72 -6.36
CA VAL A 188 5.89 -8.80 -5.45
C VAL A 188 4.69 -9.58 -6.01
N ALA A 189 3.72 -8.90 -6.61
CA ALA A 189 2.58 -9.56 -7.26
C ALA A 189 3.03 -10.44 -8.44
N LEU A 190 3.94 -9.92 -9.28
CA LEU A 190 4.52 -10.67 -10.40
C LEU A 190 5.34 -11.88 -9.92
N TYR A 191 6.15 -11.71 -8.85
CA TYR A 191 6.87 -12.82 -8.23
C TYR A 191 5.92 -13.87 -7.66
N LEU A 192 4.86 -13.48 -6.95
CA LEU A 192 3.86 -14.41 -6.42
C LEU A 192 3.15 -15.17 -7.54
N ASN A 193 2.85 -14.52 -8.66
CA ASN A 193 2.27 -15.17 -9.83
C ASN A 193 3.25 -16.19 -10.45
N ALA A 194 4.52 -15.82 -10.60
CA ALA A 194 5.54 -16.75 -11.08
C ALA A 194 5.77 -17.91 -10.12
N LEU A 195 5.74 -17.66 -8.80
CA LEU A 195 5.81 -18.70 -7.78
C LEU A 195 4.60 -19.63 -7.84
N LYS A 196 3.39 -19.08 -8.00
CA LYS A 196 2.16 -19.85 -8.22
C LYS A 196 2.30 -20.77 -9.41
N GLN A 197 2.72 -20.26 -10.57
CA GLN A 197 2.97 -21.06 -11.77
C GLN A 197 4.03 -22.14 -11.52
N THR A 198 5.12 -21.80 -10.83
CA THR A 198 6.20 -22.73 -10.50
C THR A 198 5.72 -23.86 -9.58
N ILE A 199 4.86 -23.56 -8.61
CA ILE A 199 4.32 -24.55 -7.67
C ILE A 199 3.21 -25.40 -8.30
N GLU A 200 2.34 -24.80 -9.12
CA GLU A 200 1.20 -25.48 -9.74
C GLU A 200 1.59 -26.35 -10.94
N ALA A 201 2.70 -26.02 -11.62
CA ALA A 201 3.26 -26.77 -12.75
C ALA A 201 4.72 -27.22 -12.50
N PRO A 202 4.97 -28.09 -11.50
CA PRO A 202 6.31 -28.44 -11.05
C PRO A 202 7.13 -29.22 -12.08
N GLU A 203 6.49 -29.94 -13.00
CA GLU A 203 7.14 -30.67 -14.10
C GLU A 203 8.02 -29.79 -14.99
N SER A 204 7.68 -28.52 -15.14
CA SER A 204 8.38 -27.55 -16.00
C SER A 204 9.83 -27.28 -15.57
N TRP A 205 10.15 -27.47 -14.29
CA TRP A 205 11.49 -27.23 -13.72
C TRP A 205 12.06 -28.43 -12.94
N LEU A 206 11.25 -29.45 -12.65
CA LEU A 206 11.71 -30.71 -12.08
C LEU A 206 12.29 -31.69 -13.12
N GLY A 207 11.85 -31.58 -14.38
CA GLY A 207 12.48 -32.18 -15.55
C GLY A 207 12.30 -33.70 -15.76
N ALA A 208 11.52 -34.04 -16.78
CA ALA A 208 11.93 -34.95 -17.86
C ALA A 208 11.26 -34.49 -19.19
N GLY A 209 12.03 -33.99 -20.16
CA GLY A 209 11.65 -33.78 -21.58
C GLY A 209 10.72 -32.59 -21.90
N GLY A 210 11.14 -31.70 -22.81
CA GLY A 210 10.45 -30.43 -23.09
C GLY A 210 9.25 -30.48 -24.05
N ALA A 211 8.41 -29.45 -23.97
CA ALA A 211 7.61 -28.83 -25.03
C ALA A 211 6.83 -27.64 -24.44
N ALA A 212 6.61 -26.60 -25.26
CA ALA A 212 5.86 -25.39 -24.92
C ALA A 212 4.34 -25.59 -24.87
N ALA A 213 3.65 -24.77 -24.07
CA ALA A 213 2.29 -24.20 -24.27
C ALA A 213 1.92 -23.44 -22.98
N GLU A 214 1.85 -22.11 -22.99
CA GLU A 214 0.69 -21.25 -23.32
C GLU A 214 -0.47 -21.24 -22.30
N SER A 215 -0.70 -20.01 -21.82
CA SER A 215 -1.89 -19.37 -21.21
C SER A 215 -2.99 -20.22 -20.55
N VAL A 216 -3.36 -19.81 -19.32
CA VAL A 216 -4.77 -19.52 -19.00
C VAL A 216 -4.83 -18.39 -17.97
N ALA A 217 -5.54 -17.31 -18.30
CA ALA A 217 -5.97 -16.25 -17.41
C ALA A 217 -7.49 -16.37 -17.12
N ALA A 218 -7.95 -15.60 -16.12
CA ALA A 218 -9.33 -15.34 -15.65
C ALA A 218 -9.89 -16.34 -14.63
N ALA A 219 -10.60 -15.96 -13.55
CA ALA A 219 -11.01 -14.68 -12.95
C ALA A 219 -11.43 -14.99 -11.47
N VAL A 220 -11.72 -14.07 -10.55
CA VAL A 220 -12.97 -13.25 -10.46
C VAL A 220 -12.86 -12.32 -9.24
N THR A 221 -13.26 -11.05 -9.40
CA THR A 221 -14.30 -10.39 -8.56
C THR A 221 -14.94 -9.21 -9.29
N THR A 222 -16.20 -8.97 -8.92
CA THR A 222 -17.30 -8.34 -9.66
C THR A 222 -17.46 -6.84 -9.40
N SER A 223 -17.81 -6.07 -10.44
CA SER A 223 -18.53 -4.79 -10.34
C SER A 223 -19.68 -4.73 -11.37
N ALA A 224 -20.62 -3.80 -11.14
CA ALA A 224 -21.97 -3.70 -11.74
C ALA A 224 -22.01 -3.62 -13.28
N PRO A 225 -23.15 -3.93 -13.93
CA PRO A 225 -23.18 -4.25 -15.37
C PRO A 225 -23.02 -3.00 -16.22
N VAL A 226 -21.86 -2.87 -16.87
CA VAL A 226 -21.74 -2.19 -18.16
C VAL A 226 -22.28 -3.15 -19.22
N SER A 227 -23.01 -2.64 -20.21
CA SER A 227 -23.50 -3.46 -21.33
C SER A 227 -22.38 -4.37 -21.85
N PRO A 228 -22.60 -5.69 -21.99
CA PRO A 228 -21.55 -6.59 -22.42
C PRO A 228 -21.08 -6.18 -23.82
N ILE A 229 -19.76 -6.10 -23.98
CA ILE A 229 -19.14 -6.06 -25.31
C ILE A 229 -19.68 -7.30 -26.06
N PRO A 230 -20.19 -7.16 -27.30
CA PRO A 230 -20.66 -8.30 -28.07
C PRO A 230 -19.58 -9.39 -28.13
N GLU A 231 -19.99 -10.65 -27.90
CA GLU A 231 -19.10 -11.81 -27.96
C GLU A 231 -18.34 -11.80 -29.29
N GLY A 232 -17.00 -11.67 -29.22
CA GLY A 232 -16.12 -11.65 -30.40
C GLY A 232 -15.64 -10.27 -30.89
N ALA A 233 -16.08 -9.16 -30.30
CA ALA A 233 -15.49 -7.84 -30.61
C ALA A 233 -14.16 -7.65 -29.86
N ALA A 234 -13.10 -7.26 -30.57
CA ALA A 234 -11.83 -6.89 -29.96
C ALA A 234 -12.03 -5.68 -29.02
N PRO A 235 -11.48 -5.68 -27.78
CA PRO A 235 -11.63 -4.56 -26.84
C PRO A 235 -11.15 -3.22 -27.39
N ILE A 236 -10.19 -3.26 -28.32
CA ILE A 236 -9.75 -2.13 -29.15
C ILE A 236 -10.14 -2.49 -30.59
N PRO A 237 -11.17 -1.84 -31.16
CA PRO A 237 -11.58 -2.10 -32.54
C PRO A 237 -10.46 -1.82 -33.54
N GLU A 238 -10.39 -2.62 -34.61
CA GLU A 238 -9.50 -2.31 -35.73
C GLU A 238 -9.89 -0.97 -36.38
N GLY A 239 -8.91 -0.12 -36.64
CA GLY A 239 -9.13 1.20 -37.23
C GLY A 239 -7.85 2.01 -37.30
N ASN A 240 -7.85 3.05 -38.13
CA ASN A 240 -6.75 4.00 -38.22
C ASN A 240 -6.95 5.10 -37.16
N TRP A 241 -6.63 4.76 -35.91
CA TRP A 241 -6.75 5.66 -34.75
C TRP A 241 -5.45 6.44 -34.51
N ASP A 242 -5.54 7.72 -34.12
CA ASP A 242 -4.36 8.48 -33.67
C ASP A 242 -3.70 7.78 -32.46
N PHE A 243 -4.55 7.25 -31.57
CA PHE A 243 -4.18 6.43 -30.42
C PHE A 243 -5.07 5.19 -30.30
N PRO A 244 -4.51 3.98 -30.19
CA PRO A 244 -5.28 2.78 -29.83
C PRO A 244 -6.10 2.98 -28.54
N VAL A 245 -5.48 3.56 -27.50
CA VAL A 245 -6.14 3.83 -26.22
C VAL A 245 -5.87 5.25 -25.74
N VAL A 246 -6.92 5.89 -25.23
CA VAL A 246 -6.82 7.14 -24.47
C VAL A 246 -7.21 6.92 -23.01
N VAL A 247 -6.43 7.45 -22.08
CA VAL A 247 -6.72 7.43 -20.65
C VAL A 247 -7.07 8.86 -20.23
N ILE A 248 -8.26 9.04 -19.67
CA ILE A 248 -8.79 10.35 -19.26
C ILE A 248 -8.70 10.44 -17.74
N GLY A 249 -7.74 11.22 -17.26
CA GLY A 249 -7.39 11.38 -15.85
C GLY A 249 -6.09 10.69 -15.49
N GLY A 250 -5.10 11.46 -15.06
CA GLY A 250 -3.79 10.95 -14.62
C GLY A 250 -3.74 10.68 -13.13
N GLY A 251 -4.81 10.19 -12.50
CA GLY A 251 -4.76 9.72 -11.10
C GLY A 251 -4.18 8.31 -10.99
N PRO A 252 -4.06 7.74 -9.77
CA PRO A 252 -3.46 6.42 -9.58
C PRO A 252 -4.05 5.34 -10.50
N GLY A 253 -5.38 5.28 -10.62
CA GLY A 253 -6.04 4.32 -11.52
C GLY A 253 -5.77 4.56 -13.00
N GLY A 254 -5.61 5.81 -13.43
CA GLY A 254 -5.30 6.15 -14.82
C GLY A 254 -3.83 5.93 -15.16
N GLU A 255 -2.92 6.37 -14.31
CA GLU A 255 -1.48 6.15 -14.47
C GLU A 255 -1.15 4.66 -14.52
N ASP A 256 -1.64 3.87 -13.56
CA ASP A 256 -1.35 2.44 -13.51
C ASP A 256 -1.90 1.73 -14.75
N CYS A 257 -3.10 2.10 -15.20
CA CYS A 257 -3.67 1.57 -16.45
C CYS A 257 -2.85 1.96 -17.68
N ALA A 258 -2.44 3.22 -17.80
CA ALA A 258 -1.64 3.69 -18.93
C ALA A 258 -0.27 2.99 -18.99
N ARG A 259 0.37 2.78 -17.84
CA ARG A 259 1.64 2.06 -17.71
C ARG A 259 1.50 0.58 -18.09
N ASP A 260 0.48 -0.10 -17.58
CA ASP A 260 0.22 -1.50 -17.91
C ASP A 260 -0.04 -1.70 -19.41
N LEU A 261 -0.84 -0.83 -20.02
CA LEU A 261 -1.08 -0.85 -21.47
C LEU A 261 0.22 -0.60 -22.27
N ALA A 262 1.04 0.37 -21.85
CA ALA A 262 2.32 0.67 -22.49
C ALA A 262 3.32 -0.49 -22.39
N ASP A 263 3.39 -1.17 -21.25
CA ASP A 263 4.22 -2.37 -21.04
C ASP A 263 3.82 -3.53 -21.96
N HIS A 264 2.53 -3.63 -22.31
CA HIS A 264 2.03 -4.57 -23.31
C HIS A 264 2.15 -4.06 -24.76
N GLY A 265 2.90 -2.98 -24.99
CA GLY A 265 3.20 -2.44 -26.30
C GLY A 265 2.05 -1.65 -26.95
N ILE A 266 1.00 -1.33 -26.20
CA ILE A 266 -0.12 -0.53 -26.69
C ILE A 266 0.28 0.95 -26.63
N LYS A 267 0.10 1.66 -27.74
CA LYS A 267 0.32 3.12 -27.77
C LYS A 267 -0.81 3.81 -27.01
N VAL A 268 -0.45 4.58 -25.98
CA VAL A 268 -1.40 5.26 -25.09
C VAL A 268 -1.16 6.76 -25.08
N MET A 269 -2.24 7.53 -25.09
CA MET A 269 -2.23 8.93 -24.68
C MET A 269 -2.96 9.07 -23.35
N MET A 270 -2.37 9.78 -22.40
CA MET A 270 -3.00 10.11 -21.13
C MET A 270 -3.26 11.62 -21.06
N VAL A 271 -4.51 12.01 -20.82
CA VAL A 271 -4.91 13.41 -20.67
C VAL A 271 -5.17 13.69 -19.19
N ASN A 272 -4.48 14.69 -18.64
CA ASN A 272 -4.56 15.07 -17.23
C ASN A 272 -4.71 16.58 -17.08
N ASN A 273 -5.56 17.05 -16.17
CA ASN A 273 -5.88 18.47 -16.01
C ASN A 273 -5.00 19.20 -14.97
N GLU A 274 -3.88 18.61 -14.58
CA GLU A 274 -2.89 19.18 -13.67
C GLU A 274 -1.49 19.11 -14.31
N PRO A 275 -0.52 19.93 -13.85
CA PRO A 275 0.82 20.00 -14.43
C PRO A 275 1.58 18.67 -14.46
N PHE A 276 1.29 17.79 -13.51
CA PHE A 276 1.84 16.43 -13.45
C PHE A 276 0.74 15.38 -13.21
N PRO A 277 0.94 14.14 -13.70
CA PRO A 277 0.18 12.98 -13.25
C PRO A 277 0.27 12.79 -11.72
N GLY A 278 -0.70 12.08 -11.15
CA GLY A 278 -0.88 11.82 -9.73
C GLY A 278 -2.32 12.02 -9.24
N GLY A 279 -3.16 12.73 -10.01
CA GLY A 279 -4.57 13.02 -9.72
C GLY A 279 -4.82 13.62 -8.33
N GLU A 280 -6.02 13.38 -7.78
CA GLU A 280 -6.39 13.85 -6.44
C GLU A 280 -5.38 13.38 -5.39
N CYS A 281 -4.94 12.13 -5.44
CA CYS A 281 -3.98 11.55 -4.51
C CYS A 281 -2.72 12.41 -4.35
N LEU A 282 -2.13 12.88 -5.46
CA LEU A 282 -0.95 13.74 -5.44
C LEU A 282 -1.28 15.19 -5.10
N TRP A 283 -2.34 15.74 -5.66
CA TRP A 283 -2.56 17.19 -5.66
C TRP A 283 -3.43 17.69 -4.51
N ARG A 284 -4.43 16.91 -4.12
CA ARG A 284 -5.52 17.33 -3.22
C ARG A 284 -5.90 16.32 -2.14
N GLY A 285 -5.16 15.22 -2.00
CA GLY A 285 -5.51 14.13 -1.09
C GLY A 285 -4.32 13.60 -0.31
N CYS A 286 -3.94 12.36 -0.59
CA CYS A 286 -3.00 11.58 0.21
C CYS A 286 -1.64 12.28 0.40
N ILE A 287 -0.97 12.66 -0.68
CA ILE A 287 0.39 13.22 -0.60
C ILE A 287 0.44 14.52 0.23
N PRO A 288 -0.41 15.53 -0.04
CA PRO A 288 -0.38 16.75 0.77
C PRO A 288 -0.83 16.51 2.21
N SER A 289 -1.80 15.61 2.46
CA SER A 289 -2.23 15.30 3.83
C SER A 289 -1.12 14.65 4.63
N LYS A 290 -0.36 13.71 4.05
CA LYS A 290 0.74 13.02 4.74
C LYS A 290 1.95 13.94 4.95
N ALA A 291 2.17 14.90 4.06
CA ALA A 291 3.21 15.92 4.25
C ALA A 291 2.90 16.86 5.44
N TRP A 292 1.65 17.30 5.59
CA TRP A 292 1.23 18.05 6.79
C TRP A 292 1.27 17.16 8.04
N ARG A 293 0.77 15.93 7.93
CA ARG A 293 0.74 14.98 9.05
C ARG A 293 2.13 14.68 9.60
N ALA A 294 3.15 14.59 8.76
CA ALA A 294 4.53 14.41 9.23
C ALA A 294 4.98 15.53 10.18
N ALA A 295 4.60 16.79 9.92
CA ALA A 295 4.89 17.91 10.82
C ALA A 295 4.04 17.86 12.10
N ALA A 296 2.77 17.50 11.98
CA ALA A 296 1.86 17.31 13.12
C ALA A 296 2.35 16.19 14.07
N ASP A 297 2.76 15.05 13.51
CA ASP A 297 3.30 13.91 14.26
C ASP A 297 4.58 14.28 15.02
N VAL A 298 5.45 15.11 14.43
CA VAL A 298 6.62 15.63 15.15
C VAL A 298 6.17 16.44 16.36
N ILE A 299 5.25 17.40 16.19
CA ILE A 299 4.74 18.23 17.30
C ILE A 299 4.14 17.36 18.41
N ARG A 300 3.29 16.40 18.03
CA ARG A 300 2.64 15.44 18.92
C ARG A 300 3.64 14.56 19.65
N ASN A 301 4.67 14.06 18.98
CA ASN A 301 5.67 13.20 19.63
C ASN A 301 6.50 14.00 20.63
N ARG A 302 6.82 15.27 20.33
CA ARG A 302 7.58 16.15 21.24
C ARG A 302 6.85 16.39 22.57
N SER A 303 5.52 16.28 22.64
CA SER A 303 4.81 16.42 23.92
C SER A 303 5.16 15.34 24.94
N HIS A 304 5.69 14.19 24.49
CA HIS A 304 6.07 13.05 25.32
C HIS A 304 7.59 12.94 25.56
N ASP A 305 8.38 13.88 25.01
CA ASP A 305 9.85 13.83 25.09
C ASP A 305 10.39 13.82 26.53
N ALA A 306 9.70 14.50 27.46
CA ALA A 306 10.11 14.55 28.88
C ALA A 306 10.10 13.16 29.52
N GLU A 307 9.18 12.28 29.09
CA GLU A 307 9.04 10.93 29.64
C GLU A 307 10.24 10.03 29.32
N ILE A 308 11.01 10.40 28.29
CA ILE A 308 12.22 9.70 27.86
C ILE A 308 13.50 10.51 28.11
N GLY A 309 13.42 11.57 28.93
CA GLY A 309 14.57 12.36 29.36
C GLY A 309 15.09 13.38 28.34
N VAL A 310 14.24 13.84 27.41
CA VAL A 310 14.55 14.92 26.48
C VAL A 310 13.75 16.16 26.90
N ASP A 311 14.44 17.13 27.51
CA ASP A 311 13.82 18.35 28.04
C ASP A 311 13.86 19.52 27.05
N GLY A 312 12.89 20.44 27.15
CA GLY A 312 12.88 21.71 26.44
C GLY A 312 12.31 21.68 25.02
N THR A 313 11.65 20.59 24.62
CA THR A 313 11.15 20.38 23.26
C THR A 313 9.62 20.36 23.15
N GLN A 314 8.90 20.33 24.27
CA GLN A 314 7.45 20.10 24.36
C GLN A 314 6.59 21.26 23.84
N ALA A 315 7.18 22.44 23.62
CA ALA A 315 6.48 23.64 23.12
C ALA A 315 7.03 24.08 21.74
N PRO A 316 6.92 23.24 20.69
CA PRO A 316 7.40 23.59 19.37
C PRO A 316 6.57 24.73 18.76
N THR A 317 7.22 25.60 17.98
CA THR A 317 6.53 26.63 17.19
C THR A 317 6.40 26.18 15.74
N LEU A 318 5.17 26.20 15.22
CA LEU A 318 4.90 25.85 13.82
C LEU A 318 5.37 26.96 12.88
N ASN A 319 6.27 26.64 11.95
CA ASN A 319 6.58 27.51 10.82
C ASN A 319 5.74 27.12 9.61
N TRP A 320 4.56 27.72 9.49
CA TRP A 320 3.60 27.39 8.43
C TRP A 320 4.18 27.54 7.02
N ALA A 321 4.94 28.61 6.77
CA ALA A 321 5.54 28.85 5.46
C ALA A 321 6.51 27.73 5.06
N GLN A 322 7.26 27.17 6.02
CA GLN A 322 8.14 26.04 5.76
C GLN A 322 7.38 24.71 5.59
N VAL A 323 6.30 24.50 6.34
CA VAL A 323 5.42 23.33 6.16
C VAL A 323 4.82 23.34 4.76
N GLU A 324 4.32 24.49 4.30
CA GLU A 324 3.77 24.64 2.95
C GLU A 324 4.83 24.50 1.87
N LYS A 325 6.01 25.08 2.07
CA LYS A 325 7.15 24.89 1.15
C LYS A 325 7.52 23.40 1.04
N HIS A 326 7.58 22.69 2.17
CA HIS A 326 7.88 21.27 2.20
C HIS A 326 6.79 20.46 1.48
N ARG A 327 5.51 20.70 1.78
CA ARG A 327 4.37 20.04 1.11
C ARG A 327 4.45 20.20 -0.42
N ARG A 328 4.62 21.45 -0.90
CA ARG A 328 4.72 21.74 -2.34
C ARG A 328 5.94 21.08 -2.98
N TRP A 329 7.07 21.07 -2.28
CA TRP A 329 8.27 20.36 -2.74
C TRP A 329 8.03 18.86 -2.87
N VAL A 330 7.36 18.21 -1.90
CA VAL A 330 7.02 16.79 -1.98
C VAL A 330 6.11 16.50 -3.18
N GLN A 331 5.07 17.32 -3.39
CA GLN A 331 4.13 17.14 -4.51
C GLN A 331 4.83 17.31 -5.86
N THR A 332 5.55 18.41 -6.05
CA THR A 332 6.23 18.71 -7.32
C THR A 332 7.34 17.70 -7.64
N SER A 333 8.11 17.28 -6.63
CA SER A 333 9.16 16.26 -6.83
C SER A 333 8.55 14.92 -7.22
N ARG A 334 7.46 14.49 -6.58
CA ARG A 334 6.77 13.24 -6.93
C ARG A 334 6.08 13.31 -8.30
N GLY A 335 5.43 14.42 -8.62
CA GLY A 335 4.79 14.63 -9.91
C GLY A 335 5.79 14.64 -11.07
N ASP A 336 6.93 15.32 -10.92
CA ASP A 336 8.01 15.32 -11.92
C ASP A 336 8.59 13.90 -12.12
N MET A 337 8.77 13.14 -11.04
CA MET A 337 9.19 11.74 -11.13
C MET A 337 8.17 10.87 -11.88
N ALA A 338 6.87 11.02 -11.58
CA ALA A 338 5.80 10.29 -12.26
C ALA A 338 5.76 10.62 -13.76
N LEU A 339 5.79 11.92 -14.11
CA LEU A 339 5.81 12.36 -15.50
C LEU A 339 7.03 11.81 -16.27
N LYS A 340 8.21 11.79 -15.65
CA LYS A 340 9.43 11.20 -16.24
C LYS A 340 9.29 9.70 -16.46
N ALA A 341 8.72 8.98 -15.50
CA ALA A 341 8.45 7.55 -15.64
C ALA A 341 7.50 7.28 -16.80
N ASP A 342 6.38 7.99 -16.88
CA ASP A 342 5.36 7.80 -17.93
C ASP A 342 5.92 8.09 -19.32
N LYS A 343 6.67 9.19 -19.47
CA LYS A 343 7.35 9.52 -20.71
C LYS A 343 8.43 8.49 -21.07
N GLY A 344 9.13 7.94 -20.07
CA GLY A 344 10.11 6.86 -20.25
C GLY A 344 9.47 5.58 -20.80
N MET A 345 8.22 5.32 -20.44
CA MET A 345 7.38 4.23 -20.99
C MET A 345 6.73 4.59 -22.33
N LYS A 346 7.07 5.75 -22.90
CA LYS A 346 6.54 6.27 -24.17
C LYS A 346 5.03 6.57 -24.15
N ILE A 347 4.47 6.81 -22.97
CA ILE A 347 3.10 7.32 -22.84
C ILE A 347 3.08 8.79 -23.28
N ASP A 348 2.14 9.14 -24.16
CA ASP A 348 1.91 10.54 -24.57
C ASP A 348 1.07 11.25 -23.50
N VAL A 349 1.75 11.86 -22.53
CA VAL A 349 1.11 12.61 -21.44
C VAL A 349 0.82 14.04 -21.88
N ARG A 350 -0.45 14.42 -21.85
CA ARG A 350 -0.93 15.75 -22.25
C ARG A 350 -1.65 16.45 -21.10
N GLU A 351 -1.23 17.67 -20.84
CA GLU A 351 -1.93 18.55 -19.90
C GLU A 351 -3.13 19.20 -20.58
N GLY A 352 -4.32 19.03 -20.02
CA GLY A 352 -5.55 19.60 -20.55
C GLY A 352 -6.82 18.91 -20.04
N TYR A 353 -7.95 19.39 -20.55
CA TYR A 353 -9.27 18.84 -20.26
C TYR A 353 -9.80 18.04 -21.44
N GLY A 354 -10.15 16.77 -21.20
CA GLY A 354 -10.70 15.87 -22.21
C GLY A 354 -12.23 15.85 -22.20
N GLU A 355 -12.85 16.03 -23.37
CA GLU A 355 -14.30 15.99 -23.58
C GLU A 355 -14.61 15.06 -24.75
N PHE A 356 -15.51 14.08 -24.56
CA PHE A 356 -15.95 13.21 -25.66
C PHE A 356 -16.77 14.02 -26.66
N VAL A 357 -16.35 14.02 -27.93
CA VAL A 357 -17.17 14.54 -29.04
C VAL A 357 -18.14 13.45 -29.50
N ASP A 358 -17.65 12.21 -29.57
CA ASP A 358 -18.41 11.00 -29.88
C ASP A 358 -17.71 9.77 -29.26
N ALA A 359 -18.11 8.56 -29.66
CA ALA A 359 -17.61 7.30 -29.12
C ALA A 359 -16.11 7.04 -29.38
N HIS A 360 -15.50 7.70 -30.37
CA HIS A 360 -14.11 7.48 -30.80
C HIS A 360 -13.33 8.77 -31.04
N THR A 361 -13.86 9.92 -30.63
CA THR A 361 -13.20 11.23 -30.78
C THR A 361 -13.18 11.99 -29.46
N LEU A 362 -11.96 12.35 -29.00
CA LEU A 362 -11.75 13.14 -27.79
C LEU A 362 -11.29 14.55 -28.18
N LYS A 363 -11.98 15.57 -27.72
CA LYS A 363 -11.52 16.96 -27.74
C LYS A 363 -10.65 17.20 -26.52
N ILE A 364 -9.46 17.75 -26.74
CA ILE A 364 -8.52 18.14 -25.69
C ILE A 364 -8.43 19.66 -25.71
N SER A 365 -8.76 20.27 -24.58
CA SER A 365 -8.55 21.70 -24.34
C SER A 365 -7.29 21.85 -23.47
N PRO A 366 -6.12 22.16 -24.05
CA PRO A 366 -4.89 22.32 -23.30
C PRO A 366 -4.96 23.56 -22.38
N VAL A 367 -4.07 23.63 -21.38
CA VAL A 367 -3.96 24.82 -20.51
C VAL A 367 -3.53 26.06 -21.33
N GLU A 368 -2.67 25.85 -22.34
CA GLU A 368 -2.26 26.88 -23.28
C GLU A 368 -2.45 26.40 -24.72
N GLY A 369 -3.03 27.25 -25.57
CA GLY A 369 -3.28 26.98 -26.99
C GLY A 369 -4.73 26.66 -27.32
N GLU A 370 -4.98 26.39 -28.60
CA GLU A 370 -6.31 26.07 -29.12
C GLU A 370 -6.69 24.61 -28.84
N ALA A 371 -7.98 24.37 -28.60
CA ALA A 371 -8.51 23.02 -28.46
C ALA A 371 -8.38 22.25 -29.78
N TYR A 372 -8.10 20.96 -29.69
CA TYR A 372 -7.97 20.08 -30.85
C TYR A 372 -8.58 18.70 -30.54
N THR A 373 -8.80 17.89 -31.57
CA THR A 373 -9.38 16.55 -31.43
C THR A 373 -8.37 15.47 -31.76
N VAL A 374 -8.54 14.30 -31.14
CA VAL A 374 -7.82 13.07 -31.44
C VAL A 374 -8.81 11.93 -31.56
N SER A 375 -8.56 11.02 -32.51
CA SER A 375 -9.31 9.79 -32.68
C SER A 375 -8.73 8.65 -31.84
N PHE A 376 -9.58 7.77 -31.33
CA PHE A 376 -9.14 6.65 -30.48
C PHE A 376 -9.94 5.35 -30.67
N GLY A 377 -9.29 4.22 -30.43
CA GLY A 377 -9.95 2.90 -30.48
C GLY A 377 -10.75 2.60 -29.22
N ALA A 378 -10.13 2.75 -28.05
CA ALA A 378 -10.79 2.60 -26.75
C ALA A 378 -10.45 3.76 -25.79
N ALA A 379 -11.34 4.01 -24.83
CA ALA A 379 -11.13 5.01 -23.79
C ALA A 379 -11.25 4.41 -22.40
N VAL A 380 -10.32 4.79 -21.51
CA VAL A 380 -10.38 4.50 -20.08
C VAL A 380 -10.74 5.77 -19.34
N ILE A 381 -11.89 5.77 -18.66
CA ILE A 381 -12.36 6.91 -17.87
C ILE A 381 -11.85 6.75 -16.43
N ALA A 382 -10.89 7.59 -16.05
CA ALA A 382 -10.23 7.58 -14.74
C ALA A 382 -10.24 8.97 -14.07
N THR A 383 -11.36 9.70 -14.20
CA THR A 383 -11.49 11.11 -13.81
C THR A 383 -11.59 11.38 -12.31
N GLY A 384 -11.61 10.33 -11.47
CA GLY A 384 -11.74 10.46 -10.01
C GLY A 384 -13.13 10.92 -9.57
N ALA A 385 -13.21 11.48 -8.36
CA ALA A 385 -14.44 11.98 -7.75
C ALA A 385 -14.24 13.40 -7.18
N PRO A 386 -15.24 14.29 -7.26
CA PRO A 386 -15.18 15.59 -6.60
C PRO A 386 -15.57 15.50 -5.12
N ALA A 387 -15.16 16.48 -4.32
CA ALA A 387 -15.65 16.61 -2.95
C ALA A 387 -17.17 16.82 -2.89
N PHE A 388 -17.84 16.07 -2.00
CA PHE A 388 -19.26 16.25 -1.72
C PHE A 388 -19.49 17.37 -0.72
N VAL A 389 -20.36 18.32 -1.07
CA VAL A 389 -20.77 19.41 -0.18
C VAL A 389 -22.23 19.16 0.23
N PRO A 390 -22.49 18.81 1.51
CA PRO A 390 -23.83 18.61 2.00
C PRO A 390 -24.72 19.85 1.79
N PRO A 391 -26.04 19.69 1.58
CA PRO A 391 -26.97 20.80 1.35
C PRO A 391 -27.29 21.55 2.66
N ILE A 392 -26.26 22.10 3.30
CA ILE A 392 -26.34 22.89 4.52
C ILE A 392 -26.51 24.37 4.13
N PRO A 393 -27.48 25.11 4.69
CA PRO A 393 -27.66 26.52 4.41
C PRO A 393 -26.36 27.32 4.62
N GLY A 394 -25.95 28.10 3.60
CA GLY A 394 -24.74 28.91 3.63
C GLY A 394 -23.45 28.16 3.24
N ALA A 395 -23.45 26.82 3.21
CA ALA A 395 -22.22 26.07 2.94
C ALA A 395 -21.71 26.28 1.51
N ARG A 396 -22.59 26.21 0.51
CA ARG A 396 -22.20 26.39 -0.90
C ARG A 396 -21.82 27.82 -1.22
N GLU A 397 -22.55 28.79 -0.67
CA GLU A 397 -22.27 30.22 -0.83
C GLU A 397 -20.88 30.57 -0.27
N ASN A 398 -20.52 29.97 0.87
CA ASN A 398 -19.24 30.21 1.53
C ASN A 398 -18.07 29.41 0.95
N LEU A 399 -18.28 28.46 0.04
CA LEU A 399 -17.18 27.88 -0.74
C LEU A 399 -16.52 28.91 -1.64
N ALA A 400 -17.33 29.75 -2.28
CA ALA A 400 -16.85 30.76 -3.22
C ALA A 400 -16.01 31.86 -2.54
N THR A 401 -16.28 32.13 -1.25
CA THR A 401 -15.56 33.13 -0.46
C THR A 401 -14.38 32.54 0.30
N GLY A 402 -14.26 31.21 0.40
CA GLY A 402 -13.27 30.52 1.23
C GLY A 402 -13.63 30.44 2.71
N GLY A 403 -14.88 30.74 3.08
CA GLY A 403 -15.40 30.55 4.44
C GLY A 403 -15.70 29.08 4.75
N VAL A 404 -16.03 28.31 3.73
CA VAL A 404 -16.11 26.84 3.77
C VAL A 404 -15.04 26.30 2.82
N VAL A 405 -14.34 25.25 3.25
CA VAL A 405 -13.34 24.55 2.44
C VAL A 405 -13.69 23.07 2.34
N THR A 406 -13.23 22.42 1.28
CA THR A 406 -13.38 20.96 1.07
C THR A 406 -12.00 20.30 1.11
N SER A 407 -11.97 18.97 0.97
CA SER A 407 -10.73 18.23 0.72
C SER A 407 -9.97 18.76 -0.50
N ASP A 408 -10.66 19.37 -1.47
CA ASP A 408 -10.03 19.96 -2.65
C ASP A 408 -9.39 21.34 -2.37
N THR A 409 -9.96 22.14 -1.46
CA THR A 409 -9.60 23.56 -1.31
C THR A 409 -8.90 23.91 0.00
N ILE A 410 -8.86 23.01 0.98
CA ILE A 410 -8.20 23.23 2.28
C ILE A 410 -6.71 23.58 2.16
N TRP A 411 -6.06 23.12 1.09
CA TRP A 411 -4.64 23.37 0.78
C TRP A 411 -4.32 24.83 0.46
N ASN A 412 -5.35 25.67 0.26
CA ASN A 412 -5.21 27.09 -0.04
C ASN A 412 -5.22 27.98 1.20
N LEU A 413 -5.37 27.40 2.40
CA LEU A 413 -5.32 28.15 3.65
C LEU A 413 -3.95 28.83 3.83
N THR A 414 -3.98 30.13 4.11
CA THR A 414 -2.76 30.93 4.30
C THR A 414 -2.12 30.72 5.67
N ALA A 415 -2.86 30.17 6.63
CA ALA A 415 -2.41 29.75 7.95
C ALA A 415 -3.44 28.76 8.57
N PRO A 416 -3.05 27.94 9.55
CA PRO A 416 -4.01 27.19 10.35
C PRO A 416 -4.96 28.16 11.07
N PRO A 417 -6.28 27.96 10.99
CA PRO A 417 -7.21 28.82 11.71
C PRO A 417 -7.14 28.56 13.21
N LYS A 418 -7.59 29.52 14.03
CA LYS A 418 -7.66 29.33 15.49
C LYS A 418 -8.72 28.30 15.88
N LYS A 419 -9.80 28.21 15.11
CA LYS A 419 -10.92 27.31 15.29
C LYS A 419 -11.35 26.75 13.94
N MET A 420 -11.78 25.50 13.90
CA MET A 420 -12.33 24.88 12.70
C MET A 420 -13.38 23.85 13.06
N ALA A 421 -14.56 23.98 12.43
CA ALA A 421 -15.57 22.94 12.44
C ALA A 421 -15.35 22.01 11.23
N ILE A 422 -15.43 20.70 11.46
CA ILE A 422 -15.32 19.66 10.45
C ILE A 422 -16.67 18.96 10.36
N ILE A 423 -17.30 19.01 9.19
CA ILE A 423 -18.61 18.42 8.95
C ILE A 423 -18.41 17.07 8.28
N GLY A 424 -18.71 15.99 9.01
CA GLY A 424 -18.49 14.60 8.62
C GLY A 424 -17.26 13.98 9.30
N GLY A 425 -17.49 12.88 10.01
CA GLY A 425 -16.50 12.11 10.75
C GLY A 425 -15.89 10.95 9.97
N GLY A 426 -15.81 11.04 8.64
CA GLY A 426 -15.09 10.07 7.81
C GLY A 426 -13.57 10.15 7.97
N VAL A 427 -12.84 9.24 7.32
CA VAL A 427 -11.37 9.15 7.44
C VAL A 427 -10.63 10.46 7.10
N ILE A 428 -11.12 11.20 6.08
CA ILE A 428 -10.55 12.49 5.68
C ILE A 428 -10.78 13.54 6.77
N GLY A 429 -12.01 13.65 7.27
CA GLY A 429 -12.39 14.60 8.31
C GLY A 429 -11.59 14.39 9.59
N VAL A 430 -11.45 13.13 10.02
CA VAL A 430 -10.67 12.78 11.21
C VAL A 430 -9.17 13.03 11.02
N GLU A 431 -8.59 12.71 9.86
CA GLU A 431 -7.18 13.02 9.60
C GLU A 431 -6.92 14.54 9.62
N MET A 432 -7.80 15.33 9.01
CA MET A 432 -7.71 16.80 9.06
C MET A 432 -7.89 17.33 10.49
N ALA A 433 -8.83 16.77 11.25
CA ALA A 433 -9.05 17.12 12.66
C ALA A 433 -7.77 16.99 13.47
N GLN A 434 -7.08 15.85 13.38
CA GLN A 434 -5.84 15.61 14.11
C GLN A 434 -4.71 16.55 13.67
N ILE A 435 -4.52 16.71 12.36
CA ILE A 435 -3.47 17.59 11.81
C ILE A 435 -3.64 19.03 12.31
N PHE A 436 -4.85 19.60 12.15
CA PHE A 436 -5.09 20.99 12.55
C PHE A 436 -5.07 21.16 14.06
N ARG A 437 -5.56 20.18 14.82
CA ARG A 437 -5.42 20.18 16.28
C ARG A 437 -3.97 20.26 16.72
N ASP A 438 -3.08 19.49 16.11
CA ASP A 438 -1.64 19.52 16.43
C ASP A 438 -0.96 20.80 15.93
N PHE A 439 -1.52 21.47 14.93
CA PHE A 439 -1.13 22.82 14.55
C PHE A 439 -1.70 23.92 15.46
N GLY A 440 -2.45 23.55 16.50
CA GLY A 440 -2.98 24.46 17.52
C GLY A 440 -4.38 25.00 17.23
N THR A 441 -5.10 24.42 16.27
CA THR A 441 -6.50 24.74 16.00
C THR A 441 -7.42 24.06 17.02
N ASP A 442 -8.40 24.79 17.54
CA ASP A 442 -9.51 24.22 18.31
C ASP A 442 -10.53 23.59 17.35
N ILE A 443 -10.75 22.27 17.49
CA ILE A 443 -11.45 21.45 16.52
C ILE A 443 -12.76 20.92 17.08
N LEU A 444 -13.83 21.11 16.30
CA LEU A 444 -15.13 20.47 16.50
C LEU A 444 -15.49 19.61 15.29
N VAL A 445 -15.66 18.31 15.49
CA VAL A 445 -16.17 17.38 14.48
C VAL A 445 -17.66 17.16 14.70
N LEU A 446 -18.46 17.43 13.67
CA LEU A 446 -19.90 17.20 13.64
C LEU A 446 -20.19 15.99 12.75
N GLU A 447 -20.73 14.92 13.33
CA GLU A 447 -21.10 13.70 12.63
C GLU A 447 -22.59 13.45 12.79
N ARG A 448 -23.30 13.20 11.67
CA ARG A 448 -24.74 12.95 11.67
C ARG A 448 -25.09 11.54 12.14
N HIS A 449 -24.17 10.60 12.00
CA HIS A 449 -24.31 9.22 12.42
C HIS A 449 -23.96 9.05 13.90
N GLU A 450 -24.24 7.85 14.43
CA GLU A 450 -24.01 7.52 15.85
C GLU A 450 -22.53 7.55 16.26
N ARG A 451 -21.63 7.36 15.29
CA ARG A 451 -20.18 7.32 15.47
C ARG A 451 -19.44 7.88 14.26
N ILE A 452 -18.25 8.41 14.52
CA ILE A 452 -17.27 8.69 13.46
C ILE A 452 -16.66 7.39 12.93
N LEU A 453 -15.98 7.45 11.78
CA LEU A 453 -15.30 6.32 11.15
C LEU A 453 -16.23 5.13 10.87
N GLY A 454 -17.46 5.40 10.40
CA GLY A 454 -18.53 4.41 10.20
C GLY A 454 -18.13 3.15 9.39
N GLU A 455 -17.20 3.28 8.46
CA GLU A 455 -16.72 2.18 7.61
C GLU A 455 -15.69 1.26 8.31
N ILE A 456 -15.14 1.67 9.46
CA ILE A 456 -14.21 0.84 10.24
C ILE A 456 -15.01 -0.09 11.15
N GLU A 457 -14.55 -1.34 11.31
CA GLU A 457 -15.14 -2.35 12.17
C GLU A 457 -15.32 -1.83 13.60
N ASP A 458 -16.47 -2.14 14.20
CA ASP A 458 -16.89 -1.56 15.49
C ASP A 458 -15.87 -1.73 16.62
N GLU A 459 -15.17 -2.86 16.68
CA GLU A 459 -14.16 -3.11 17.71
C GLU A 459 -12.96 -2.15 17.59
N ILE A 460 -12.45 -1.96 16.38
CA ILE A 460 -11.33 -1.05 16.08
C ILE A 460 -11.80 0.39 16.24
N GLY A 461 -12.98 0.71 15.71
CA GLY A 461 -13.61 2.02 15.80
C GLY A 461 -13.74 2.48 17.24
N LYS A 462 -14.28 1.65 18.15
CA LYS A 462 -14.45 2.02 19.58
C LYS A 462 -13.14 2.40 20.26
N SER A 463 -12.08 1.63 20.07
CA SER A 463 -10.78 1.93 20.69
C SER A 463 -10.17 3.21 20.14
N LEU A 464 -10.22 3.40 18.81
CA LEU A 464 -9.67 4.59 18.17
C LEU A 464 -10.47 5.85 18.55
N ILE A 465 -11.80 5.80 18.51
CA ILE A 465 -12.69 6.90 18.89
C ILE A 465 -12.43 7.34 20.33
N GLY A 466 -12.32 6.38 21.27
CA GLY A 466 -12.03 6.70 22.67
C GLY A 466 -10.66 7.34 22.91
N LEU A 467 -9.71 7.23 21.96
CA LEU A 467 -8.46 7.98 21.99
C LEU A 467 -8.63 9.37 21.37
N LEU A 468 -9.35 9.45 20.24
CA LEU A 468 -9.60 10.71 19.52
C LEU A 468 -10.41 11.71 20.36
N GLU A 469 -11.45 11.26 21.05
CA GLU A 469 -12.31 12.13 21.88
C GLU A 469 -11.58 12.76 23.08
N LYS A 470 -10.38 12.27 23.43
CA LYS A 470 -9.51 12.92 24.42
C LYS A 470 -8.75 14.11 23.85
N GLU A 471 -8.71 14.25 22.53
CA GLU A 471 -7.86 15.21 21.82
C GLU A 471 -8.64 16.21 20.97
N ILE A 472 -9.80 15.81 20.45
CA ILE A 472 -10.68 16.62 19.61
C ILE A 472 -12.12 16.55 20.13
N SER A 473 -12.88 17.63 19.94
CA SER A 473 -14.30 17.65 20.30
C SER A 473 -15.11 16.96 19.20
N VAL A 474 -15.97 16.01 19.56
CA VAL A 474 -16.82 15.27 18.62
C VAL A 474 -18.27 15.34 19.10
N VAL A 475 -19.18 15.68 18.19
CA VAL A 475 -20.63 15.61 18.41
C VAL A 475 -21.21 14.68 17.35
N THR A 476 -21.68 13.51 17.79
CA THR A 476 -22.38 12.53 16.96
C THR A 476 -23.88 12.77 17.00
N ASN A 477 -24.61 12.14 16.06
CA ASN A 477 -26.04 12.39 15.82
C ASN A 477 -26.36 13.89 15.66
N ALA A 478 -25.42 14.66 15.11
CA ALA A 478 -25.56 16.10 14.95
C ALA A 478 -26.45 16.43 13.74
N SER A 479 -27.37 17.38 13.93
CA SER A 479 -28.08 18.06 12.84
C SER A 479 -27.45 19.42 12.61
N ILE A 480 -26.85 19.66 11.45
CA ILE A 480 -26.26 20.97 11.12
C ILE A 480 -27.33 21.85 10.46
N ASP A 481 -27.64 22.98 11.10
CA ASP A 481 -28.70 23.91 10.69
C ASP A 481 -28.19 25.02 9.75
N GLY A 482 -26.89 25.35 9.78
CA GLY A 482 -26.29 26.30 8.86
C GLY A 482 -24.80 26.58 9.09
N ALA A 483 -24.12 27.03 8.04
CA ALA A 483 -22.73 27.49 8.07
C ALA A 483 -22.64 28.86 7.38
N ILE A 484 -22.68 29.93 8.18
CA ILE A 484 -22.84 31.32 7.70
C ILE A 484 -21.72 32.22 8.22
N GLY A 485 -21.48 33.34 7.55
CA GLY A 485 -20.51 34.34 7.98
C GLY A 485 -19.58 34.78 6.85
N THR A 486 -18.37 35.17 7.23
CA THR A 486 -17.30 35.54 6.30
C THR A 486 -16.02 34.78 6.65
N PRO A 487 -15.09 34.55 5.71
CA PRO A 487 -13.83 33.87 5.99
C PRO A 487 -13.12 34.43 7.25
N GLY A 488 -12.77 33.54 8.18
CA GLY A 488 -12.17 33.90 9.49
C GLY A 488 -13.15 34.36 10.57
N LYS A 489 -14.45 34.46 10.26
CA LYS A 489 -15.57 34.75 11.17
C LYS A 489 -16.82 33.96 10.74
N MET A 490 -16.65 32.65 10.67
CA MET A 490 -17.73 31.72 10.30
C MET A 490 -18.43 31.26 11.57
N SER A 491 -19.73 30.97 11.47
CA SER A 491 -20.54 30.41 12.54
C SER A 491 -21.26 29.18 12.02
N VAL A 492 -21.11 28.06 12.73
CA VAL A 492 -21.81 26.80 12.44
C VAL A 492 -22.87 26.55 13.51
N ALA A 493 -24.14 26.59 13.11
CA ALA A 493 -25.27 26.27 13.96
C ALA A 493 -25.62 24.79 13.85
N TYR A 494 -25.80 24.10 14.97
CA TYR A 494 -26.13 22.67 14.99
C TYR A 494 -26.97 22.28 16.21
N LYS A 495 -27.60 21.11 16.15
CA LYS A 495 -28.25 20.45 17.28
C LYS A 495 -27.55 19.15 17.61
N ASN A 496 -27.39 18.86 18.91
CA ASN A 496 -26.85 17.59 19.38
C ASN A 496 -27.92 16.48 19.40
N ALA A 497 -27.54 15.28 19.84
CA ALA A 497 -28.43 14.13 19.96
C ALA A 497 -29.68 14.38 20.84
N ALA A 498 -29.60 15.30 21.81
CA ALA A 498 -30.73 15.68 22.67
C ALA A 498 -31.64 16.76 22.05
N GLY A 499 -31.28 17.27 20.85
CA GLY A 499 -32.01 18.34 20.17
C GLY A 499 -31.69 19.75 20.69
N GLU A 500 -30.68 19.88 21.56
CA GLU A 500 -30.23 21.18 22.09
C GLU A 500 -29.48 21.94 21.00
N ALA A 501 -29.79 23.23 20.83
CA ALA A 501 -29.16 24.08 19.83
C ALA A 501 -27.84 24.67 20.34
N HIS A 502 -26.81 24.62 19.50
CA HIS A 502 -25.46 25.10 19.76
C HIS A 502 -24.94 25.90 18.57
N THR A 503 -23.99 26.79 18.84
CA THR A 503 -23.27 27.55 17.82
C THR A 503 -21.77 27.42 18.06
N PHE A 504 -21.02 27.16 17.00
CA PHE A 504 -19.56 27.18 16.99
C PHE A 504 -19.07 28.33 16.11
N ASP A 505 -18.56 29.38 16.75
CA ASP A 505 -17.98 30.59 16.15
C ASP A 505 -16.46 30.50 15.93
#